data_AF-A0A3S1CUY7-F1
#
_entry.id   AF-A0A3S1CUY7-F1
#
_cell.length_a   1.000
_cell.length_b   1.000
_cell.length_c   1.000
_cell.angle_alpha   90.00
_cell.angle_beta   90.00
_cell.angle_gamma   90.00
#
_symmetry.space_group_name_H-M   'P 1'
#
loop_
_entity.id
_entity.type
_entity.pdbx_description
1 polymer ?
#
loop_
_entity_poly.entity_id
_entity_poly.type
_entity_poly.pdbx_seq_one_letter_code
_entity_poly.pdbx_strand_id
1 'polypeptide(L)'
;MARAKFFKSNRTHVIELYCYSDQYPEQVDHELISGADAGTVLTTLYGQDVRFVYAPDAEKFTLILHEAKKRASTQMIINLYEPDNVNYLLSRVSPGDSILINAQGDTDAQLIAGYDAEELVDILLNDLELKKKPLKNLDLDACRMGRVVSYRNDLKKHLTNFQTLTTYTDLCTVSGGELPCRMWIGESDAGDYFYTEAELDKKGSRITEYTDNYESSLKKIRQANSNEPEEIDLFKDIKMVNPSC
;
A
#
# COMPACT_ATOMS: atom_id res chain seq x y z
N MET A 1 -19.59 25.51 25.29
CA MET A 1 -19.15 25.66 23.89
C MET A 1 -18.93 24.27 23.31
N ALA A 2 -19.78 23.85 22.39
CA ALA A 2 -19.67 22.54 21.74
C ALA A 2 -18.49 22.58 20.76
N ARG A 3 -17.42 21.83 21.05
CA ARG A 3 -16.34 21.58 20.09
C ARG A 3 -16.97 20.87 18.89
N ALA A 4 -16.94 21.51 17.73
CA ALA A 4 -17.25 20.87 16.45
C ALA A 4 -16.52 19.52 16.39
N LYS A 5 -17.22 18.47 15.97
CA LYS A 5 -16.62 17.15 15.76
C LYS A 5 -15.51 17.31 14.73
N PHE A 6 -14.28 17.42 15.22
CA PHE A 6 -13.06 17.47 14.42
C PHE A 6 -13.09 16.32 13.41
N PHE A 7 -12.85 16.62 12.14
CA PHE A 7 -12.55 15.61 11.14
C PHE A 7 -11.49 14.67 11.71
N LYS A 8 -11.77 13.37 11.78
CA LYS A 8 -10.72 12.39 12.08
C LYS A 8 -9.65 12.58 11.00
N SER A 9 -8.38 12.73 11.41
CA SER A 9 -7.26 12.77 10.47
C SER A 9 -7.29 11.50 9.63
N ASN A 10 -7.16 11.63 8.30
CA ASN A 10 -7.06 10.49 7.40
C ASN A 10 -5.91 9.59 7.86
N ARG A 11 -6.19 8.29 8.01
CA ARG A 11 -5.21 7.28 8.46
C ARG A 11 -4.81 6.39 7.30
N THR A 12 -3.66 5.74 7.43
CA THR A 12 -3.29 4.61 6.57
C THR A 12 -3.50 3.33 7.36
N HIS A 13 -4.21 2.37 6.77
CA HIS A 13 -4.37 1.03 7.34
C HIS A 13 -3.41 0.08 6.62
N VAL A 14 -2.56 -0.59 7.37
CA VAL A 14 -1.57 -1.53 6.83
C VAL A 14 -2.18 -2.92 6.80
N ILE A 15 -2.13 -3.55 5.63
CA ILE A 15 -2.56 -4.93 5.41
C ILE A 15 -1.40 -5.69 4.78
N GLU A 16 -1.07 -6.83 5.36
CA GLU A 16 -0.06 -7.73 4.83
C GLU A 16 -0.78 -8.78 3.96
N LEU A 17 -0.40 -8.91 2.69
CA LEU A 17 -0.93 -9.96 1.83
C LEU A 17 0.06 -11.12 1.80
N TYR A 18 -0.48 -12.33 1.93
CA TYR A 18 0.27 -13.57 1.80
C TYR A 18 -0.46 -14.51 0.85
N CYS A 19 0.29 -15.16 -0.04
CA CYS A 19 -0.24 -16.30 -0.78
C CYS A 19 0.38 -17.62 -0.34
N TYR A 20 -0.31 -18.68 -0.71
CA TYR A 20 0.25 -20.01 -0.74
C TYR A 20 0.61 -20.35 -2.19
N SER A 21 1.87 -20.71 -2.44
CA SER A 21 2.31 -21.19 -3.74
C SER A 21 3.08 -22.51 -3.57
N ASP A 22 2.50 -23.60 -4.05
CA ASP A 22 3.18 -24.90 -4.18
C ASP A 22 4.32 -24.85 -5.21
N GLN A 23 4.35 -23.82 -6.05
CA GLN A 23 5.32 -23.68 -7.14
C GLN A 23 6.65 -23.10 -6.66
N TYR A 24 6.64 -22.32 -5.57
CA TYR A 24 7.81 -21.61 -5.06
C TYR A 24 7.93 -21.71 -3.52
N PRO A 25 8.16 -22.91 -2.98
CA PRO A 25 8.19 -23.13 -1.53
C PRO A 25 9.28 -22.33 -0.81
N GLU A 26 10.43 -22.08 -1.45
CA GLU A 26 11.49 -21.23 -0.88
C GLU A 26 11.10 -19.75 -0.77
N GLN A 27 10.16 -19.28 -1.60
CA GLN A 27 9.65 -17.92 -1.52
C GLN A 27 8.69 -17.75 -0.33
N VAL A 28 8.06 -18.83 0.13
CA VAL A 28 7.17 -18.82 1.30
C VAL A 28 7.91 -18.39 2.56
N ASP A 29 9.09 -18.95 2.83
CA ASP A 29 9.88 -18.59 4.01
C ASP A 29 10.35 -17.13 3.95
N HIS A 30 10.79 -16.68 2.78
CA HIS A 30 11.22 -15.30 2.57
C HIS A 30 10.05 -14.31 2.77
N GLU A 31 8.88 -14.60 2.22
CA GLU A 31 7.65 -13.81 2.39
C GLU A 31 7.23 -13.76 3.87
N LEU A 32 7.27 -14.89 4.58
CA LEU A 32 6.93 -14.96 6.00
C LEU A 32 7.87 -14.11 6.86
N ILE A 33 9.17 -14.23 6.66
CA ILE A 33 10.21 -13.48 7.39
C ILE A 33 10.05 -11.98 7.09
N SER A 34 10.07 -11.60 5.81
CA SER A 34 10.00 -10.19 5.39
C SER A 34 8.69 -9.54 5.81
N GLY A 35 7.56 -10.23 5.66
CA GLY A 35 6.26 -9.76 6.13
C GLY A 35 6.22 -9.61 7.66
N ALA A 36 6.75 -10.56 8.43
CA ALA A 36 6.77 -10.47 9.89
C ALA A 36 7.57 -9.26 10.41
N ASP A 37 8.70 -8.97 9.76
CA ASP A 37 9.56 -7.82 10.09
C ASP A 37 8.91 -6.50 9.66
N ALA A 38 8.50 -6.40 8.39
CA ALA A 38 7.89 -5.19 7.84
C ALA A 38 6.54 -4.88 8.48
N GLY A 39 5.67 -5.88 8.64
CA GLY A 39 4.32 -5.72 9.18
C GLY A 39 4.31 -5.11 10.58
N THR A 40 5.20 -5.57 11.47
CA THR A 40 5.33 -5.02 12.83
C THR A 40 5.76 -3.55 12.82
N VAL A 41 6.75 -3.20 11.98
CA VAL A 41 7.25 -1.84 11.89
C VAL A 41 6.25 -0.90 11.22
N LEU A 42 5.68 -1.31 10.08
CA LEU A 42 4.73 -0.49 9.31
C LEU A 42 3.46 -0.21 10.15
N THR A 43 2.91 -1.21 10.82
CA THR A 43 1.76 -0.99 11.71
C THR A 43 2.09 -0.03 12.86
N THR A 44 3.28 -0.13 13.44
CA THR A 44 3.75 0.82 14.47
C THR A 44 3.88 2.24 13.91
N LEU A 45 4.47 2.39 12.71
CA LEU A 45 4.64 3.68 12.04
C LEU A 45 3.32 4.40 11.76
N TYR A 46 2.29 3.65 11.36
CA TYR A 46 0.96 4.19 11.09
C TYR A 46 0.03 4.19 12.31
N GLY A 47 0.53 3.81 13.49
CA GLY A 47 -0.23 3.83 14.75
C GLY A 47 -1.38 2.82 14.79
N GLN A 48 -1.25 1.70 14.08
CA GLN A 48 -2.19 0.59 14.10
C GLN A 48 -1.88 -0.35 15.28
N ASP A 49 -2.90 -0.65 16.09
CA ASP A 49 -2.78 -1.47 17.30
C ASP A 49 -2.82 -2.98 17.02
N VAL A 50 -3.27 -3.36 15.84
CA VAL A 50 -3.36 -4.74 15.35
C VAL A 50 -2.61 -4.90 14.03
N ARG A 51 -2.22 -6.11 13.69
CA ARG A 51 -1.71 -6.46 12.36
C ARG A 51 -2.82 -7.13 11.57
N PHE A 52 -3.18 -6.53 10.44
CA PHE A 52 -4.11 -7.12 9.51
C PHE A 52 -3.33 -7.93 8.49
N VAL A 53 -3.66 -9.21 8.38
CA VAL A 53 -3.08 -10.09 7.37
C VAL A 53 -4.21 -10.68 6.54
N TYR A 54 -4.02 -10.83 5.24
CA TYR A 54 -4.90 -11.63 4.40
C TYR A 54 -4.12 -12.88 4.01
N ALA A 55 -4.52 -14.01 4.58
CA ALA A 55 -3.95 -15.31 4.30
C ALA A 55 -5.10 -16.30 4.07
N PRO A 56 -5.39 -16.69 2.82
CA PRO A 56 -6.53 -17.55 2.52
C PRO A 56 -6.35 -19.00 3.01
N ASP A 57 -5.10 -19.38 3.30
CA ASP A 57 -4.75 -20.71 3.78
C ASP A 57 -4.48 -20.72 5.29
N ALA A 58 -5.07 -21.69 6.00
CA ALA A 58 -4.96 -21.81 7.45
C ALA A 58 -3.56 -22.27 7.90
N GLU A 59 -2.85 -23.06 7.08
CA GLU A 59 -1.48 -23.48 7.38
C GLU A 59 -0.53 -22.28 7.28
N LYS A 60 -0.65 -21.48 6.21
CA LYS A 60 0.07 -20.23 6.03
C LYS A 60 -0.20 -19.26 7.17
N PHE A 61 -1.45 -19.10 7.59
CA PHE A 61 -1.76 -18.27 8.76
C PHE A 61 -1.08 -18.77 10.03
N THR A 62 -1.04 -20.09 10.23
CA THR A 62 -0.30 -20.71 11.36
C THR A 62 1.19 -20.40 11.29
N LEU A 63 1.79 -20.44 10.10
CA LEU A 63 3.20 -20.08 9.89
C LEU A 63 3.46 -18.59 10.21
N ILE A 64 2.57 -17.69 9.79
CA ILE A 64 2.65 -16.25 10.11
C ILE A 64 2.65 -16.05 11.63
N LEU A 65 1.72 -16.70 12.35
CA LEU A 65 1.65 -16.63 13.82
C LEU A 65 2.92 -17.16 14.49
N HIS A 66 3.47 -18.27 13.98
CA HIS A 66 4.69 -18.86 14.48
C HIS A 66 5.89 -17.93 14.29
N GLU A 67 6.03 -17.34 13.10
CA GLU A 67 7.14 -16.45 12.76
C GLU A 67 7.09 -15.12 13.52
N ALA A 68 5.88 -14.57 13.72
CA ALA A 68 5.67 -13.41 14.58
C ALA A 68 6.03 -13.70 16.05
N LYS A 69 5.72 -14.90 16.55
CA LYS A 69 6.08 -15.32 17.91
C LYS A 69 7.60 -15.45 18.09
N LYS A 70 8.34 -15.97 17.09
CA LYS A 70 9.81 -16.02 17.14
C LYS A 70 10.43 -14.62 17.29
N ARG A 71 9.80 -13.60 16.71
CA ARG A 71 10.21 -12.19 16.79
C ARG A 71 9.69 -11.45 18.03
N ALA A 72 9.02 -12.15 18.95
CA ALA A 72 8.37 -11.54 20.10
C ALA A 72 7.42 -10.38 19.75
N SER A 73 6.75 -10.47 18.59
CA SER A 73 5.73 -9.49 18.21
C SER A 73 4.60 -9.49 19.26
N THR A 74 4.26 -8.30 19.77
CA THR A 74 3.24 -8.13 20.81
C THR A 74 1.86 -7.76 20.26
N GLN A 75 1.78 -7.44 18.96
CA GLN A 75 0.53 -7.03 18.32
C GLN A 75 -0.35 -8.25 18.02
N MET A 76 -1.65 -8.06 18.20
CA MET A 76 -2.63 -9.06 17.78
C MET A 76 -2.66 -9.14 16.25
N ILE A 77 -2.54 -10.35 15.71
CA ILE A 77 -2.64 -10.62 14.27
C ILE A 77 -4.06 -11.11 13.96
N ILE A 78 -4.71 -10.45 13.00
CA ILE A 78 -6.09 -10.70 12.60
C ILE A 78 -6.10 -11.12 11.13
N ASN A 79 -6.59 -12.33 10.84
CA ASN A 79 -6.73 -12.82 9.46
C ASN A 79 -8.01 -12.28 8.81
N LEU A 80 -7.87 -11.48 7.77
CA LEU A 80 -8.94 -10.87 6.99
C LEU A 80 -9.60 -11.83 6.00
N TYR A 81 -9.14 -13.08 5.91
CA TYR A 81 -9.90 -14.11 5.18
C TYR A 81 -11.20 -14.49 5.89
N GLU A 82 -11.30 -14.26 7.21
CA GLU A 82 -12.51 -14.49 7.98
C GLU A 82 -13.47 -13.29 7.89
N PRO A 83 -14.76 -13.48 7.49
CA PRO A 83 -15.70 -12.37 7.28
C PRO A 83 -15.90 -11.46 8.50
N ASP A 84 -15.92 -12.02 9.71
CA ASP A 84 -16.06 -11.24 10.95
C ASP A 84 -14.87 -10.28 11.19
N ASN A 85 -13.68 -10.67 10.72
CA ASN A 85 -12.49 -9.84 10.80
C ASN A 85 -12.48 -8.73 9.75
N VAL A 86 -13.09 -8.96 8.57
CA VAL A 86 -13.34 -7.91 7.57
C VAL A 86 -14.24 -6.83 8.15
N ASN A 87 -15.33 -7.21 8.84
CA ASN A 87 -16.19 -6.26 9.54
C ASN A 87 -15.42 -5.41 10.57
N TYR A 88 -14.47 -6.03 11.28
CA TYR A 88 -13.60 -5.33 12.22
C TYR A 88 -12.68 -4.31 11.51
N LEU A 89 -12.09 -4.65 10.37
CA LEU A 89 -11.35 -3.70 9.51
C LEU A 89 -12.25 -2.55 9.04
N LEU A 90 -13.41 -2.86 8.45
CA LEU A 90 -14.33 -1.87 7.85
C LEU A 90 -14.88 -0.86 8.86
N SER A 91 -14.97 -1.24 10.14
CA SER A 91 -15.36 -0.35 11.24
C SER A 91 -14.30 0.73 11.54
N ARG A 92 -13.05 0.50 11.13
CA ARG A 92 -11.90 1.41 11.31
C ARG A 92 -11.65 2.26 10.07
N VAL A 93 -11.90 1.71 8.90
CA VAL A 93 -11.70 2.38 7.61
C VAL A 93 -12.79 3.43 7.39
N SER A 94 -12.36 4.70 7.38
CA SER A 94 -13.21 5.86 7.10
C SER A 94 -13.02 6.35 5.66
N PRO A 95 -14.04 7.02 5.07
CA PRO A 95 -13.86 7.76 3.83
C PRO A 95 -12.63 8.68 3.88
N GLY A 96 -11.79 8.63 2.85
CA GLY A 96 -10.56 9.43 2.75
C GLY A 96 -9.33 8.83 3.43
N ASP A 97 -9.46 7.71 4.14
CA ASP A 97 -8.31 6.93 4.60
C ASP A 97 -7.55 6.31 3.41
N SER A 98 -6.32 5.88 3.66
CA SER A 98 -5.47 5.15 2.74
C SER A 98 -5.33 3.69 3.17
N ILE A 99 -5.02 2.82 2.21
CA ILE A 99 -4.61 1.44 2.46
C ILE A 99 -3.16 1.30 2.01
N LEU A 100 -2.34 0.65 2.82
CA LEU A 100 -1.01 0.19 2.42
C LEU A 100 -1.00 -1.33 2.42
N ILE A 101 -0.61 -1.90 1.29
CA ILE A 101 -0.40 -3.33 1.12
C ILE A 101 1.09 -3.61 1.24
N ASN A 102 1.49 -4.39 2.23
CA ASN A 102 2.84 -4.94 2.35
C ASN A 102 2.84 -6.36 1.78
N ALA A 103 3.62 -6.58 0.73
CA ALA A 103 3.60 -7.85 -0.01
C ALA A 103 4.88 -8.03 -0.82
N GLN A 104 5.23 -9.28 -1.11
CA GLN A 104 6.35 -9.57 -2.01
C GLN A 104 5.95 -9.27 -3.46
N GLY A 105 6.77 -8.53 -4.20
CA GLY A 105 6.61 -8.31 -5.63
C GLY A 105 7.42 -9.32 -6.45
N ASP A 106 6.84 -9.82 -7.54
CA ASP A 106 7.52 -10.58 -8.58
C ASP A 106 7.30 -9.87 -9.92
N THR A 107 8.34 -9.18 -10.41
CA THR A 107 8.23 -8.41 -11.66
C THR A 107 8.20 -9.29 -12.91
N ASP A 108 8.79 -10.48 -12.85
CA ASP A 108 8.91 -11.37 -14.00
C ASP A 108 7.58 -12.10 -14.23
N ALA A 109 6.96 -12.58 -13.15
CA ALA A 109 5.63 -13.17 -13.18
C ALA A 109 4.50 -12.12 -13.15
N GLN A 110 4.82 -10.85 -12.84
CA GLN A 110 3.86 -9.76 -12.65
C GLN A 110 2.85 -10.04 -11.52
N LEU A 111 3.35 -10.46 -10.35
CA LEU A 111 2.53 -10.84 -9.21
C LEU A 111 2.85 -9.99 -7.97
N ILE A 112 1.84 -9.74 -7.13
CA ILE A 112 2.00 -9.21 -5.78
C ILE A 112 1.46 -10.24 -4.80
N ALA A 113 2.33 -10.74 -3.91
CA ALA A 113 2.06 -11.90 -3.07
C ALA A 113 1.40 -13.01 -3.89
N GLY A 114 1.98 -13.38 -5.04
CA GLY A 114 1.45 -14.44 -5.91
C GLY A 114 0.14 -14.13 -6.66
N TYR A 115 -0.46 -12.96 -6.45
CA TYR A 115 -1.71 -12.55 -7.11
C TYR A 115 -1.43 -11.69 -8.34
N ASP A 116 -2.12 -12.01 -9.43
CA ASP A 116 -2.17 -11.11 -10.57
C ASP A 116 -3.00 -9.84 -10.25
N ALA A 117 -3.09 -8.92 -11.21
CA ALA A 117 -3.77 -7.65 -10.98
C ALA A 117 -5.30 -7.83 -10.82
N GLU A 118 -5.91 -8.79 -11.50
CA GLU A 118 -7.36 -9.04 -11.41
C GLU A 118 -7.71 -9.69 -10.07
N GLU A 119 -6.90 -10.64 -9.62
CA GLU A 119 -7.03 -11.27 -8.30
C GLU A 119 -6.85 -10.27 -7.16
N LEU A 120 -5.83 -9.40 -7.23
CA LEU A 120 -5.64 -8.35 -6.22
C LEU A 120 -6.82 -7.38 -6.19
N VAL A 121 -7.39 -7.04 -7.36
CA VAL A 121 -8.62 -6.23 -7.45
C VAL A 121 -9.78 -6.92 -6.77
N ASP A 122 -9.97 -8.22 -7.01
CA ASP A 122 -11.05 -9.01 -6.42
C ASP A 122 -10.92 -9.06 -4.89
N ILE A 123 -9.72 -9.32 -4.38
CA ILE A 123 -9.42 -9.32 -2.94
C ILE A 123 -9.77 -7.96 -2.34
N LEU A 124 -9.28 -6.85 -2.91
CA LEU A 124 -9.50 -5.53 -2.34
C LEU A 124 -10.97 -5.11 -2.39
N LEU A 125 -11.67 -5.38 -3.49
CA LEU A 125 -13.04 -4.88 -3.69
C LEU A 125 -14.11 -5.78 -3.08
N ASN A 126 -13.93 -7.09 -3.14
CA ASN A 126 -14.94 -8.08 -2.80
C ASN A 126 -14.61 -8.76 -1.48
N ASP A 127 -13.43 -9.33 -1.30
CA ASP A 127 -13.10 -10.02 -0.04
C ASP A 127 -12.95 -9.05 1.13
N LEU A 128 -12.23 -7.95 0.91
CA LEU A 128 -12.09 -6.87 1.90
C LEU A 128 -13.24 -5.86 1.86
N GLU A 129 -14.19 -6.04 0.95
CA GLU A 129 -15.38 -5.22 0.74
C GLU A 129 -15.11 -3.70 0.60
N LEU A 130 -13.93 -3.29 0.12
CA LEU A 130 -13.57 -1.87 0.04
C LEU A 130 -14.27 -1.11 -1.09
N LYS A 131 -14.97 -1.81 -1.98
CA LYS A 131 -15.61 -1.24 -3.18
C LYS A 131 -16.50 -0.02 -2.92
N LYS A 132 -17.16 0.04 -1.76
CA LYS A 132 -18.09 1.13 -1.39
C LYS A 132 -17.43 2.22 -0.54
N LYS A 133 -16.14 2.10 -0.22
CA LYS A 133 -15.39 3.07 0.58
C LYS A 133 -14.57 3.96 -0.36
N PRO A 134 -14.84 5.29 -0.40
CA PRO A 134 -13.97 6.20 -1.13
C PRO A 134 -12.68 6.40 -0.32
N LEU A 135 -11.55 5.99 -0.88
CA LEU A 135 -10.26 5.97 -0.23
C LEU A 135 -9.30 6.92 -0.94
N LYS A 136 -8.35 7.48 -0.21
CA LYS A 136 -7.40 8.47 -0.75
C LYS A 136 -6.31 7.78 -1.57
N ASN A 137 -5.55 6.89 -0.95
CA ASN A 137 -4.42 6.22 -1.61
C ASN A 137 -4.48 4.72 -1.38
N LEU A 138 -4.19 3.94 -2.43
CA LEU A 138 -3.67 2.59 -2.28
C LEU A 138 -2.17 2.65 -2.46
N ASP A 139 -1.42 2.25 -1.44
CA ASP A 139 0.02 2.17 -1.47
C ASP A 139 0.45 0.70 -1.56
N LEU A 140 1.08 0.31 -2.66
CA LEU A 140 1.54 -1.06 -2.87
C LEU A 140 3.02 -1.13 -2.53
N ASP A 141 3.31 -1.44 -1.28
CA ASP A 141 4.66 -1.70 -0.78
C ASP A 141 5.13 -3.09 -1.22
N ALA A 142 5.35 -3.21 -2.53
CA ALA A 142 5.85 -4.39 -3.21
C ALA A 142 7.05 -4.00 -4.08
N CYS A 143 8.21 -4.56 -3.76
CA CYS A 143 9.49 -4.25 -4.39
C CYS A 143 9.40 -4.28 -5.92
N ARG A 144 9.88 -3.21 -6.56
CA ARG A 144 10.04 -3.09 -8.03
C ARG A 144 8.76 -3.18 -8.87
N MET A 145 7.57 -3.33 -8.30
CA MET A 145 6.32 -3.42 -9.07
C MET A 145 5.95 -2.13 -9.81
N GLY A 146 6.54 -1.00 -9.43
CA GLY A 146 6.54 0.24 -10.23
C GLY A 146 7.20 0.09 -11.61
N ARG A 147 7.92 -1.00 -11.90
CA ARG A 147 8.46 -1.27 -13.25
C ARG A 147 7.45 -1.99 -14.17
N VAL A 148 6.39 -2.57 -13.61
CA VAL A 148 5.42 -3.39 -14.36
C VAL A 148 4.20 -2.56 -14.79
N VAL A 149 4.26 -1.99 -16.00
CA VAL A 149 3.24 -1.05 -16.51
C VAL A 149 1.87 -1.70 -16.70
N SER A 150 1.83 -2.94 -17.23
CA SER A 150 0.60 -3.72 -17.45
C SER A 150 -0.19 -3.90 -16.15
N TYR A 151 0.47 -4.42 -15.11
CA TYR A 151 -0.13 -4.64 -13.80
C TYR A 151 -0.77 -3.37 -13.24
N ARG A 152 -0.05 -2.23 -13.29
CA ARG A 152 -0.57 -0.95 -12.81
C ARG A 152 -1.75 -0.43 -13.61
N ASN A 153 -1.73 -0.58 -14.94
CA ASN A 153 -2.84 -0.19 -15.79
C ASN A 153 -4.11 -0.96 -15.43
N ASP A 154 -4.00 -2.26 -15.18
CA ASP A 154 -5.14 -3.10 -14.80
C ASP A 154 -5.69 -2.72 -13.42
N LEU A 155 -4.81 -2.44 -12.45
CA LEU A 155 -5.24 -1.90 -11.15
C LEU A 155 -5.97 -0.56 -11.30
N LYS A 156 -5.38 0.39 -12.05
CA LYS A 156 -5.95 1.73 -12.26
C LYS A 156 -7.35 1.67 -12.87
N LYS A 157 -7.54 0.76 -13.83
CA LYS A 157 -8.82 0.56 -14.52
C LYS A 157 -9.94 0.12 -13.58
N HIS A 158 -9.64 -0.73 -12.59
CA HIS A 158 -10.66 -1.37 -11.77
C HIS A 158 -10.80 -0.76 -10.35
N LEU A 159 -9.71 -0.27 -9.75
CA LEU A 159 -9.67 0.28 -8.37
C LEU A 159 -10.12 1.74 -8.28
N THR A 160 -11.26 2.05 -8.88
CA THR A 160 -11.78 3.43 -8.98
C THR A 160 -12.29 4.02 -7.67
N ASN A 161 -12.37 3.22 -6.60
CA ASN A 161 -12.71 3.66 -5.25
C ASN A 161 -11.52 4.31 -4.53
N PHE A 162 -10.30 4.15 -5.05
CA PHE A 162 -9.10 4.87 -4.59
C PHE A 162 -8.86 6.10 -5.45
N GLN A 163 -8.44 7.22 -4.85
CA GLN A 163 -8.08 8.42 -5.58
C GLN A 163 -6.74 8.27 -6.32
N THR A 164 -5.74 7.70 -5.65
CA THR A 164 -4.43 7.42 -6.22
C THR A 164 -4.00 5.99 -5.94
N LEU A 165 -3.22 5.44 -6.87
CA LEU A 165 -2.46 4.21 -6.71
C LEU A 165 -0.98 4.57 -6.68
N THR A 166 -0.25 4.04 -5.70
CA THR A 166 1.17 4.29 -5.50
C THR A 166 1.94 2.97 -5.58
N THR A 167 3.01 2.94 -6.37
CA THR A 167 3.91 1.79 -6.53
C THR A 167 5.37 2.26 -6.54
N TYR A 168 6.31 1.33 -6.32
CA TYR A 168 7.73 1.64 -6.14
C TYR A 168 8.59 0.90 -7.17
N THR A 169 9.57 1.59 -7.75
CA THR A 169 10.51 0.98 -8.72
C THR A 169 11.70 0.30 -8.06
N ASP A 170 11.93 0.58 -6.78
CA ASP A 170 13.13 0.18 -6.05
C ASP A 170 12.80 -0.94 -5.05
N LEU A 171 13.83 -1.57 -4.49
CA LEU A 171 13.62 -2.51 -3.39
C LEU A 171 13.20 -1.72 -2.16
N CYS A 172 12.18 -2.18 -1.45
CA CYS A 172 11.79 -1.65 -0.16
C CYS A 172 12.33 -2.58 0.94
N THR A 173 12.81 -1.99 2.02
CA THR A 173 13.18 -2.70 3.24
C THR A 173 12.72 -1.91 4.44
N VAL A 174 12.64 -2.58 5.58
CA VAL A 174 12.15 -1.99 6.81
C VAL A 174 13.14 -2.34 7.92
N SER A 175 13.59 -1.33 8.68
CA SER A 175 14.55 -1.53 9.77
C SER A 175 13.95 -1.18 11.13
N GLY A 176 14.26 -2.00 12.13
CA GLY A 176 13.86 -1.81 13.53
C GLY A 176 15.00 -1.29 14.41
N GLY A 177 15.57 -0.13 14.06
CA GLY A 177 16.60 0.55 14.86
C GLY A 177 16.02 1.30 16.07
N GLU A 178 16.70 2.35 16.56
CA GLU A 178 16.20 3.22 17.64
C GLU A 178 14.82 3.85 17.33
N LEU A 179 14.53 4.05 16.04
CA LEU A 179 13.21 4.34 15.51
C LEU A 179 12.91 3.39 14.36
N PRO A 180 11.75 2.71 14.34
CA PRO A 180 11.33 1.94 13.19
C PRO A 180 11.22 2.84 11.94
N CYS A 181 11.79 2.44 10.81
CA CYS A 181 11.70 3.23 9.58
C CYS A 181 11.71 2.37 8.31
N ARG A 182 11.03 2.89 7.28
CA ARG A 182 11.02 2.34 5.92
C ARG A 182 12.18 2.93 5.12
N MET A 183 12.87 2.10 4.36
CA MET A 183 14.00 2.45 3.52
C MET A 183 13.87 1.81 2.14
N TRP A 184 14.54 2.39 1.17
CA TRP A 184 14.62 1.85 -0.18
C TRP A 184 16.07 1.65 -0.58
N ILE A 185 16.29 0.68 -1.46
CA ILE A 185 17.59 0.34 -2.02
C ILE A 185 17.53 0.67 -3.51
N GLY A 186 18.21 1.75 -3.88
CA GLY A 186 18.39 2.15 -5.26
C GLY A 186 19.61 1.47 -5.86
N GLU A 187 19.52 1.13 -7.15
CA GLU A 187 20.65 0.59 -7.92
C GLU A 187 21.44 1.76 -8.54
N SER A 188 22.77 1.71 -8.46
CA SER A 188 23.66 2.63 -9.16
C SER A 188 24.89 1.90 -9.70
N ASP A 189 25.61 2.51 -10.64
CA ASP A 189 26.86 1.97 -11.18
C ASP A 189 27.95 1.74 -10.10
N ALA A 190 27.83 2.41 -8.95
CA ALA A 190 28.75 2.29 -7.82
C ALA A 190 28.30 1.25 -6.76
N GLY A 191 27.16 0.59 -6.97
CA GLY A 191 26.53 -0.35 -6.04
C GLY A 191 25.22 0.15 -5.44
N ASP A 192 24.70 -0.64 -4.50
CA ASP A 192 23.43 -0.38 -3.81
C ASP A 192 23.57 0.76 -2.80
N TYR A 193 22.58 1.66 -2.76
CA TYR A 193 22.50 2.70 -1.75
C TYR A 193 21.14 2.71 -1.06
N PHE A 194 21.16 2.95 0.25
CA PHE A 194 19.97 3.00 1.10
C PHE A 194 19.52 4.45 1.28
N TYR A 195 18.21 4.68 1.24
CA TYR A 195 17.63 5.99 1.50
C TYR A 195 16.25 5.90 2.17
N THR A 196 15.84 6.96 2.85
CA THR A 196 14.61 7.02 3.65
C THR A 196 13.43 7.61 2.88
N GLU A 197 12.22 7.57 3.45
CA GLU A 197 11.01 8.18 2.86
C GLU A 197 11.22 9.68 2.57
N ALA A 198 11.91 10.39 3.47
CA ALA A 198 12.21 11.82 3.30
C ALA A 198 13.15 12.11 2.10
N GLU A 199 13.81 11.08 1.58
CA GLU A 199 14.73 11.16 0.46
C GLU A 199 14.16 10.51 -0.82
N LEU A 200 13.00 9.86 -0.74
CA LEU A 200 12.38 9.12 -1.83
C LEU A 200 12.20 9.98 -3.07
N ASP A 201 11.66 11.20 -2.93
CA ASP A 201 11.45 12.13 -4.05
C ASP A 201 12.77 12.63 -4.69
N LYS A 202 13.91 12.43 -4.03
CA LYS A 202 15.23 12.87 -4.52
C LYS A 202 16.07 11.74 -5.10
N LYS A 203 15.87 10.53 -4.59
CA LYS A 203 16.77 9.40 -4.78
C LYS A 203 16.08 8.18 -5.40
N GLY A 204 14.78 8.02 -5.19
CA GLY A 204 14.01 6.90 -5.72
C GLY A 204 13.01 7.30 -6.79
N SER A 205 12.24 6.32 -7.27
CA SER A 205 11.04 6.58 -8.05
C SER A 205 9.80 5.95 -7.43
N ARG A 206 8.87 6.82 -7.05
CA ARG A 206 7.49 6.48 -6.72
C ARG A 206 6.63 6.82 -7.92
N ILE A 207 5.84 5.85 -8.38
CA ILE A 207 4.85 6.09 -9.43
C ILE A 207 3.51 6.26 -8.75
N THR A 208 2.96 7.48 -8.82
CA THR A 208 1.62 7.82 -8.33
C THR A 208 0.71 8.06 -9.51
N GLU A 209 -0.34 7.25 -9.62
CA GLU A 209 -1.31 7.31 -10.70
C GLU A 209 -2.67 7.70 -10.15
N TYR A 210 -3.30 8.71 -10.76
CA TYR A 210 -4.67 9.09 -10.45
C TYR A 210 -5.64 8.14 -11.14
N THR A 211 -6.67 7.71 -10.43
CA THR A 211 -7.76 6.95 -11.03
C THR A 211 -8.74 7.92 -11.72
N ASP A 212 -9.31 7.50 -12.84
CA ASP A 212 -10.05 8.37 -13.76
C ASP A 212 -11.31 9.02 -13.13
N ASN A 213 -11.87 8.38 -12.09
CA ASN A 213 -13.02 8.90 -11.35
C ASN A 213 -12.66 10.04 -10.39
N TYR A 214 -11.42 10.12 -9.90
CA TYR A 214 -11.03 11.19 -8.98
C TYR A 214 -10.76 12.51 -9.69
N GLU A 215 -10.07 12.52 -10.83
CA GLU A 215 -9.92 13.76 -11.63
C GLU A 215 -11.29 14.33 -12.03
N SER A 216 -12.21 13.44 -12.40
CA SER A 216 -13.58 13.80 -12.74
C SER A 216 -14.38 14.31 -11.53
N SER A 217 -14.15 13.73 -10.35
CA SER A 217 -14.77 14.16 -9.09
C SER A 217 -14.21 15.48 -8.58
N LEU A 218 -12.89 15.71 -8.68
CA LEU A 218 -12.24 17.00 -8.39
C LEU A 218 -12.76 18.10 -9.30
N LYS A 219 -12.92 17.83 -10.60
CA LYS A 219 -13.52 18.79 -11.55
C LYS A 219 -14.94 19.16 -11.15
N LYS A 220 -15.76 18.18 -10.72
CA LYS A 220 -17.14 18.41 -10.23
C LYS A 220 -17.18 19.19 -8.91
N ILE A 221 -16.28 18.89 -7.98
CA ILE A 221 -16.17 19.62 -6.69
C ILE A 221 -15.72 21.08 -6.94
N ARG A 222 -14.74 21.30 -7.82
CA ARG A 222 -14.28 22.64 -8.23
C ARG A 222 -15.37 23.43 -8.95
N GLN A 223 -16.21 22.78 -9.76
CA GLN A 223 -17.36 23.41 -10.42
C GLN A 223 -18.50 23.75 -9.44
N ALA A 224 -18.69 22.96 -8.38
CA ALA A 224 -19.73 23.19 -7.38
C ALA A 224 -19.39 24.33 -6.39
N ASN A 225 -18.10 24.66 -6.23
CA ASN A 225 -17.61 25.65 -5.27
C ASN A 225 -17.13 26.95 -5.93
N SER A 226 -17.76 27.40 -7.02
CA SER A 226 -17.37 28.56 -7.85
C SER A 226 -17.44 29.95 -7.18
N ASN A 227 -17.39 30.04 -5.84
CA ASN A 227 -17.30 31.29 -5.09
C ASN A 227 -16.09 31.37 -4.12
N GLU A 228 -15.16 30.41 -4.14
CA GLU A 228 -13.88 30.56 -3.42
C GLU A 228 -12.75 30.92 -4.40
N PRO A 229 -11.83 31.83 -4.01
CA PRO A 229 -10.75 32.28 -4.88
C PRO A 229 -9.84 31.10 -5.24
N GLU A 230 -9.46 31.04 -6.52
CA GLU A 230 -8.58 30.01 -7.09
C GLU A 230 -7.37 29.76 -6.19
N GLU A 231 -7.28 28.57 -5.59
CA GLU A 231 -6.00 28.05 -5.15
C GLU A 231 -5.12 27.89 -6.39
N ILE A 232 -4.01 28.63 -6.42
CA ILE A 232 -3.03 28.60 -7.49
C ILE A 232 -2.52 27.18 -7.61
N ASP A 233 -2.84 26.53 -8.73
CA ASP A 233 -2.31 25.23 -9.11
C ASP A 233 -0.83 25.41 -9.51
N LEU A 234 0.06 25.30 -8.51
CA LEU A 234 1.52 25.40 -8.68
C LEU A 234 2.11 24.30 -9.59
N PHE A 235 1.30 23.33 -10.05
CA PHE A 235 1.76 22.24 -10.93
C PHE A 235 1.58 22.52 -12.42
N LYS A 236 0.86 23.59 -12.81
CA LYS A 236 0.80 24.01 -14.23
C LYS A 236 2.11 24.58 -14.76
N ASP A 237 3.06 24.93 -13.90
CA ASP A 237 4.36 25.51 -14.28
C ASP A 237 5.52 24.51 -14.32
N ILE A 238 5.29 23.22 -14.05
CA ILE A 238 6.32 22.20 -14.32
C ILE A 238 6.28 21.88 -15.82
N LYS A 239 7.00 22.67 -16.60
CA LYS A 239 7.44 22.27 -17.94
C LYS A 239 8.24 20.98 -17.77
N MET A 240 7.69 19.86 -18.25
CA MET A 240 8.49 18.67 -18.52
C MET A 240 9.59 19.09 -19.50
N VAL A 241 10.82 19.16 -19.00
CA VAL A 241 11.99 19.24 -19.86
C VAL A 241 12.14 17.84 -20.45
N ASN A 242 11.68 17.66 -21.70
CA ASN A 242 12.10 16.53 -22.51
C ASN A 242 13.64 16.60 -22.61
N PRO A 243 14.38 15.57 -22.15
CA PRO A 243 15.76 15.45 -22.57
C PRO A 243 15.72 15.01 -24.03
N SER A 244 15.94 15.96 -24.93
CA SER A 244 16.33 15.68 -26.30
C SER A 244 17.75 15.12 -26.29
N CYS A 245 17.89 13.83 -26.60
CA CYS A 245 18.97 13.23 -27.40
C CYS A 245 18.51 11.85 -27.88
#